data_AF-A0A9D4M2Y2-F1
#
_entry.id   AF-A0A9D4M2Y2-F1
#
_cell.length_a   1.000
_cell.length_b   1.000
_cell.length_c   1.000
_cell.angle_alpha   90.00
_cell.angle_beta   90.00
_cell.angle_gamma   90.00
#
_symmetry.space_group_name_H-M   'P 1'
#
loop_
_entity.id
_entity.type
_entity.pdbx_description
1 polymer ?
#
loop_
_entity_poly.entity_id
_entity_poly.type
_entity_poly.pdbx_seq_one_letter_code
_entity_poly.pdbx_strand_id
1 'polypeptide(L)'
;MRRVSNIDQIGVGDVIVFTYWLIAHQGIVSGIVKKNEDEVYLQVIHYGTQSIFATRTIMEETLLFNLRTQTVYVMSFDGQAFESETIVKRARSRIGEKRHQIIHNKSLQFVEWAVVGTHVQWKRNTTHGPLHLYNVYSWEDLHKGSIVEFTYYGIDHQGILTECDEDQRKITVIHYGTRGYFSTRTIMEDTLDMDLKTQSLKIYRYDGGRRYNEPDLVVKKAKERVGERNWKAGNRSWDFCLQCLFFP
;
A
#
# COMPACT_ATOMS: atom_id res chain seq x y z
N MET A 1 9.18 4.87 11.32
CA MET A 1 10.07 3.70 11.40
C MET A 1 11.38 4.12 12.04
N ARG A 2 11.94 3.28 12.91
CA ARG A 2 13.22 3.51 13.59
C ARG A 2 14.13 2.30 13.38
N ARG A 3 15.39 2.50 13.01
CA ARG A 3 16.36 1.40 12.88
C ARG A 3 16.65 0.82 14.27
N VAL A 4 16.72 -0.50 14.36
CA VAL A 4 17.10 -1.22 15.57
C VAL A 4 18.62 -1.36 15.60
N SER A 5 19.23 -0.94 16.70
CA SER A 5 20.67 -1.08 16.97
C SER A 5 20.98 -1.99 18.15
N ASN A 6 20.00 -2.29 19.00
CA ASN A 6 20.11 -3.23 20.12
C ASN A 6 18.75 -3.88 20.41
N ILE A 7 18.74 -4.96 21.19
CA ILE A 7 17.52 -5.72 21.44
C ILE A 7 16.48 -4.97 22.29
N ASP A 8 16.90 -4.10 23.20
CA ASP A 8 15.98 -3.38 24.10
C ASP A 8 15.06 -2.39 23.35
N GLN A 9 15.32 -2.20 22.06
CA GLN A 9 14.52 -1.40 21.15
C GLN A 9 13.39 -2.17 20.45
N ILE A 10 13.26 -3.49 20.68
CA ILE A 10 12.21 -4.35 20.15
C ILE A 10 11.44 -4.97 21.33
N GLY A 11 10.11 -4.84 21.31
CA GLY A 11 9.20 -5.48 22.25
C GLY A 11 8.28 -6.51 21.59
N VAL A 12 7.66 -7.36 22.41
CA VAL A 12 6.53 -8.18 21.95
C VAL A 12 5.38 -7.26 21.52
N GLY A 13 4.74 -7.58 20.39
CA GLY A 13 3.71 -6.76 19.74
C GLY A 13 4.27 -5.77 18.71
N ASP A 14 5.57 -5.49 18.70
CA ASP A 14 6.16 -4.61 17.70
C ASP A 14 6.03 -5.17 16.30
N VAL A 15 5.78 -4.28 15.34
CA VAL A 15 5.90 -4.59 13.92
C VAL A 15 7.30 -4.27 13.46
N ILE A 16 8.00 -5.29 12.97
CA ILE A 16 9.34 -5.14 12.43
C ILE A 16 9.33 -5.22 10.90
N VAL A 17 10.21 -4.44 10.28
CA VAL A 17 10.57 -4.56 8.87
C VAL A 17 11.96 -5.19 8.79
N PHE A 18 12.07 -6.31 8.08
CA PHE A 18 13.30 -7.07 7.94
C PHE A 18 13.44 -7.65 6.54
N THR A 19 14.59 -8.24 6.22
CA THR A 19 14.80 -8.92 4.93
C THR A 19 14.43 -10.39 5.06
N TYR A 20 13.49 -10.87 4.25
CA TYR A 20 13.11 -12.28 4.17
C TYR A 20 13.17 -12.69 2.70
N TRP A 21 13.97 -13.72 2.38
CA TRP A 21 14.22 -14.15 0.99
C TRP A 21 14.62 -12.98 0.07
N LEU A 22 15.57 -12.15 0.52
CA LEU A 22 16.09 -10.98 -0.21
C LEU A 22 15.07 -9.85 -0.50
N ILE A 23 13.88 -9.90 0.10
CA ILE A 23 12.84 -8.89 -0.08
C ILE A 23 12.51 -8.27 1.29
N ALA A 24 12.24 -6.96 1.30
CA ALA A 24 11.72 -6.28 2.49
C ALA A 24 10.37 -6.88 2.91
N HIS A 25 10.26 -7.24 4.18
CA HIS A 25 9.16 -8.01 4.73
C HIS A 25 8.72 -7.43 6.07
N GLN A 26 7.45 -7.65 6.45
CA GLN A 26 6.89 -7.18 7.71
C GLN A 26 6.37 -8.35 8.53
N GLY A 27 6.57 -8.30 9.84
CA GLY A 27 6.06 -9.28 10.78
C GLY A 27 5.85 -8.68 12.16
N ILE A 28 5.12 -9.40 13.01
CA ILE A 28 4.85 -9.02 14.40
C ILE A 28 5.71 -9.89 15.31
N VAL A 29 6.42 -9.26 16.24
CA VAL A 29 7.20 -9.97 17.25
C VAL A 29 6.25 -10.57 18.28
N SER A 30 6.20 -11.90 18.38
CA SER A 30 5.36 -12.63 19.33
C SER A 30 6.14 -13.20 20.52
N GLY A 31 7.47 -13.19 20.43
CA GLY A 31 8.38 -13.64 21.47
C GLY A 31 9.82 -13.21 21.19
N ILE A 32 10.60 -13.03 22.23
CA ILE A 32 12.02 -12.65 22.15
C ILE A 32 12.82 -13.68 22.95
N VAL A 33 13.75 -14.37 22.27
CA VAL A 33 14.69 -15.29 22.89
C VAL A 33 16.09 -14.73 22.66
N LYS A 34 16.64 -14.09 23.69
CA LYS A 34 17.96 -13.46 23.62
C LYS A 34 19.05 -14.53 23.57
N LYS A 35 19.96 -14.42 22.59
CA LYS A 35 21.17 -15.24 22.52
C LYS A 35 22.37 -14.46 23.07
N ASN A 36 22.62 -13.25 22.55
CA ASN A 36 23.61 -12.29 23.05
C ASN A 36 23.20 -10.85 22.67
N GLU A 37 24.13 -9.88 22.70
CA GLU A 37 23.84 -8.46 22.41
C GLU A 37 23.60 -8.18 20.91
N ASP A 38 24.31 -8.88 20.03
CA ASP A 38 24.26 -8.67 18.57
C ASP A 38 23.32 -9.66 17.87
N GLU A 39 23.13 -10.84 18.44
CA GLU A 39 22.30 -11.92 17.89
C GLU A 39 21.07 -12.17 18.75
N VAL A 40 19.90 -12.09 18.12
CA VAL A 40 18.61 -12.35 18.77
C VAL A 40 17.77 -13.33 17.96
N TYR A 41 17.15 -14.28 18.65
CA TYR A 41 16.05 -15.06 18.08
C TYR A 41 14.74 -14.34 18.38
N LEU A 42 14.03 -13.95 17.33
CA LEU A 42 12.69 -13.41 17.45
C LEU A 42 11.71 -14.47 16.95
N GLN A 43 10.64 -14.71 17.73
CA GLN A 43 9.45 -15.35 17.20
C GLN A 43 8.65 -14.27 16.46
N VAL A 44 8.41 -14.49 15.18
CA VAL A 44 7.79 -13.51 14.28
C VAL A 44 6.60 -14.14 13.60
N ILE A 45 5.44 -13.48 13.69
CA ILE A 45 4.25 -13.86 12.94
C ILE A 45 4.20 -13.02 11.66
N HIS A 46 4.25 -13.67 10.50
CA HIS A 46 4.29 -13.00 9.20
C HIS A 46 3.76 -13.89 8.07
N TYR A 47 3.65 -13.34 6.86
CA TYR A 47 3.40 -14.13 5.66
C TYR A 47 4.69 -14.81 5.19
N GLY A 48 4.90 -16.04 5.61
CA GLY A 48 6.03 -16.86 5.17
C GLY A 48 5.66 -17.81 4.03
N THR A 49 6.65 -18.54 3.54
CA THR A 49 6.44 -19.66 2.62
C THR A 49 7.33 -20.83 3.03
N GLN A 50 6.77 -22.04 3.07
CA GLN A 50 7.54 -23.24 3.43
C GLN A 50 8.50 -23.67 2.32
N SER A 51 8.26 -23.23 1.08
CA SER A 51 9.14 -23.48 -0.06
C SER A 51 8.94 -22.42 -1.14
N ILE A 52 9.87 -22.34 -2.10
CA ILE A 52 9.82 -21.37 -3.21
C ILE A 52 8.57 -21.50 -4.11
N PHE A 53 7.87 -22.63 -4.07
CA PHE A 53 6.64 -22.88 -4.84
C PHE A 53 5.39 -22.99 -3.98
N ALA A 54 5.51 -22.91 -2.65
CA ALA A 54 4.36 -23.01 -1.77
C ALA A 54 3.53 -21.72 -1.76
N THR A 55 2.23 -21.88 -1.52
CA THR A 55 1.36 -20.73 -1.24
C THR A 55 1.82 -20.07 0.05
N ARG A 56 1.96 -18.74 0.03
CA ARG A 56 2.29 -17.97 1.24
C ARG A 56 1.17 -18.12 2.26
N THR A 57 1.54 -18.40 3.50
CA THR A 57 0.59 -18.49 4.62
C THR A 57 1.07 -17.64 5.79
N ILE A 58 0.14 -17.19 6.62
CA ILE A 58 0.53 -16.61 7.91
C ILE A 58 1.09 -17.74 8.77
N MET A 59 2.28 -17.54 9.32
CA MET A 59 2.98 -18.50 10.16
C MET A 59 3.75 -17.78 11.25
N GLU A 60 4.11 -18.52 12.30
CA GLU A 60 4.95 -18.06 13.40
C GLU A 60 6.29 -18.78 13.28
N GLU A 61 7.35 -18.05 12.92
CA GLU A 61 8.69 -18.58 12.71
C GLU A 61 9.67 -18.01 13.75
N THR A 62 10.65 -18.82 14.17
CA THR A 62 11.78 -18.32 14.96
C THR A 62 12.90 -17.93 14.01
N LEU A 63 13.21 -16.64 13.93
CA LEU A 63 14.20 -16.08 13.03
C LEU A 63 15.40 -15.54 13.82
N LEU A 64 16.61 -15.84 13.35
CA LEU A 64 17.86 -15.29 13.90
C LEU A 64 18.19 -13.97 13.20
N PHE A 65 18.34 -12.92 14.00
CA PHE A 65 18.79 -11.61 13.53
C PHE A 65 20.15 -11.26 14.09
N ASN A 66 21.07 -10.83 13.23
CA ASN A 66 22.31 -10.17 13.62
C ASN A 66 22.14 -8.66 13.44
N LEU A 67 21.87 -7.92 14.52
CA LEU A 67 21.49 -6.51 14.48
C LEU A 67 22.61 -5.57 13.99
N ARG A 68 23.87 -6.06 13.98
CA ARG A 68 25.03 -5.32 13.47
C ARG A 68 25.11 -5.35 11.94
N THR A 69 24.81 -6.49 11.35
CA THR A 69 24.98 -6.74 9.90
C THR A 69 23.67 -6.67 9.12
N GLN A 70 22.55 -7.02 9.76
CA GLN A 70 21.23 -6.98 9.16
C GLN A 70 20.51 -5.69 9.52
N THR A 71 19.70 -5.21 8.58
CA THR A 71 18.87 -4.03 8.82
C THR A 71 17.48 -4.45 9.27
N VAL A 72 17.16 -4.14 10.52
CA VAL A 72 15.83 -4.32 11.11
C VAL A 72 15.30 -2.95 11.52
N TYR A 73 14.03 -2.67 11.23
CA TYR A 73 13.33 -1.46 11.67
C TYR A 73 12.12 -1.83 12.51
N VAL A 74 11.83 -1.05 13.53
CA VAL A 74 10.52 -1.06 14.20
C VAL A 74 9.62 -0.01 13.54
N MET A 75 8.41 -0.42 13.17
CA MET A 75 7.40 0.43 12.58
C MET A 75 6.47 0.97 13.67
N SER A 76 6.30 2.28 13.69
CA SER A 76 5.37 2.98 14.57
C SER A 76 4.05 3.21 13.83
N PHE A 77 2.94 3.04 14.51
CA PHE A 77 1.61 3.38 13.99
C PHE A 77 1.08 4.59 14.74
N ASP A 78 0.66 5.61 13.99
CA ASP A 78 0.01 6.78 14.56
C ASP A 78 -1.46 6.43 14.86
N GLY A 79 -1.90 6.56 16.12
CA GLY A 79 -3.30 6.36 16.52
C GLY A 79 -3.51 5.35 17.66
N GLN A 80 -4.72 4.81 17.76
CA GLN A 80 -5.12 3.81 18.76
C GLN A 80 -4.65 2.41 18.32
N ALA A 81 -3.36 2.12 18.47
CA ALA A 81 -2.87 0.74 18.42
C ALA A 81 -3.43 -0.06 19.60
N PHE A 82 -3.73 -1.34 19.40
CA PHE A 82 -4.04 -2.23 20.52
C PHE A 82 -2.81 -2.48 21.40
N GLU A 83 -3.03 -2.92 22.63
CA GLU A 83 -1.98 -3.44 23.49
C GLU A 83 -1.26 -4.64 22.86
N SER A 84 0.04 -4.78 23.13
CA SER A 84 0.91 -5.82 22.55
C SER A 84 0.32 -7.23 22.62
N GLU A 85 -0.27 -7.61 23.76
CA GLU A 85 -0.89 -8.93 23.92
C GLU A 85 -2.07 -9.13 22.95
N THR A 86 -2.88 -8.09 22.76
CA THR A 86 -4.00 -8.11 21.81
C THR A 86 -3.48 -8.18 20.38
N ILE A 87 -2.43 -7.43 20.03
CA ILE A 87 -1.80 -7.50 18.70
C ILE A 87 -1.35 -8.93 18.40
N VAL A 88 -0.61 -9.56 19.31
CA VAL A 88 -0.11 -10.94 19.14
C VAL A 88 -1.26 -11.95 19.09
N LYS A 89 -2.26 -11.82 19.96
CA LYS A 89 -3.45 -12.69 19.96
C LYS A 89 -4.19 -12.62 18.62
N ARG A 90 -4.38 -11.42 18.08
CA ARG A 90 -4.98 -11.19 16.75
C ARG A 90 -4.11 -11.81 15.65
N ALA A 91 -2.81 -11.55 15.66
CA ALA A 91 -1.88 -12.11 14.68
C ALA A 91 -1.93 -13.64 14.66
N ARG A 92 -1.90 -14.29 15.84
CA ARG A 92 -2.00 -15.75 15.98
C ARG A 92 -3.33 -16.31 15.48
N SER A 93 -4.44 -15.57 15.62
CA SER A 93 -5.75 -16.03 15.18
C SER A 93 -5.87 -16.19 13.65
N ARG A 94 -4.89 -15.73 12.87
CA ARG A 94 -4.84 -15.89 11.42
C ARG A 94 -3.75 -16.85 10.94
N ILE A 95 -3.04 -17.54 11.83
CA ILE A 95 -2.05 -18.58 11.44
C ILE A 95 -2.72 -19.61 10.52
N GLY A 96 -2.03 -19.96 9.44
CA GLY A 96 -2.49 -20.89 8.40
C GLY A 96 -3.32 -20.24 7.30
N GLU A 97 -3.67 -18.95 7.40
CA GLU A 97 -4.42 -18.27 6.34
C GLU A 97 -3.60 -18.19 5.05
N LYS A 98 -4.20 -18.61 3.93
CA LYS A 98 -3.57 -18.71 2.60
C LYS A 98 -3.98 -17.61 1.62
N ARG A 99 -4.65 -16.55 2.08
CA ARG A 99 -5.25 -15.50 1.23
C ARG A 99 -4.25 -14.44 0.79
N HIS A 100 -2.94 -14.68 0.86
CA HIS A 100 -1.94 -13.73 0.41
C HIS A 100 -2.12 -13.46 -1.10
N GLN A 101 -2.28 -12.20 -1.51
CA GLN A 101 -2.21 -11.80 -2.91
C GLN A 101 -1.10 -10.77 -3.10
N ILE A 102 -0.51 -10.76 -4.31
CA ILE A 102 0.60 -9.85 -4.64
C ILE A 102 0.14 -8.39 -4.60
N ILE A 103 -1.15 -8.15 -4.82
CA ILE A 103 -1.74 -6.81 -4.94
C ILE A 103 -2.47 -6.43 -3.64
N HIS A 104 -3.24 -7.37 -3.08
CA HIS A 104 -4.04 -7.19 -1.86
C HIS A 104 -3.73 -8.29 -0.83
N ASN A 105 -3.91 -8.01 0.45
CA ASN A 105 -3.53 -8.88 1.56
C ASN A 105 -2.01 -9.19 1.64
N LYS A 106 -1.19 -8.13 1.55
CA LYS A 106 0.27 -8.17 1.79
C LYS A 106 0.60 -8.30 3.28
N SER A 107 1.86 -8.60 3.59
CA SER A 107 2.43 -8.54 4.96
C SER A 107 2.08 -7.24 5.69
N LEU A 108 2.16 -6.08 5.03
CA LEU A 108 1.76 -4.80 5.62
C LEU A 108 0.29 -4.77 6.07
N GLN A 109 -0.63 -5.26 5.24
CA GLN A 109 -2.07 -5.25 5.55
C GLN A 109 -2.42 -6.22 6.67
N PHE A 110 -1.71 -7.35 6.73
CA PHE A 110 -1.82 -8.28 7.85
C PHE A 110 -1.39 -7.61 9.16
N VAL A 111 -0.21 -6.99 9.20
CA VAL A 111 0.27 -6.35 10.43
C VAL A 111 -0.59 -5.15 10.83
N GLU A 112 -1.05 -4.35 9.89
CA GLU A 112 -2.03 -3.26 10.13
C GLU A 112 -3.32 -3.78 10.77
N TRP A 113 -3.92 -4.82 10.19
CA TRP A 113 -5.14 -5.43 10.75
C TRP A 113 -4.92 -5.91 12.19
N ALA A 114 -3.75 -6.46 12.49
CA ALA A 114 -3.42 -6.92 13.84
C ALA A 114 -3.24 -5.74 14.81
N VAL A 115 -2.60 -4.65 14.38
CA VAL A 115 -2.28 -3.50 15.24
C VAL A 115 -3.47 -2.57 15.48
N VAL A 116 -4.26 -2.23 14.45
CA VAL A 116 -5.29 -1.18 14.53
C VAL A 116 -6.72 -1.66 14.28
N GLY A 117 -6.95 -2.97 14.17
CA GLY A 117 -8.31 -3.54 14.28
C GLY A 117 -9.18 -3.50 13.04
N THR A 118 -8.83 -2.65 12.10
CA THR A 118 -9.62 -2.39 10.91
C THR A 118 -9.13 -3.30 9.78
N HIS A 119 -10.05 -3.94 9.05
CA HIS A 119 -9.82 -4.20 7.63
C HIS A 119 -9.77 -2.81 6.99
N VAL A 120 -8.66 -2.11 7.14
CA VAL A 120 -8.54 -0.80 6.54
C VAL A 120 -8.60 -1.07 5.04
N GLN A 121 -9.72 -0.69 4.43
CA GLN A 121 -9.73 -0.10 3.09
C GLN A 121 -8.70 1.03 3.12
N TRP A 122 -7.44 0.64 2.97
CA TRP A 122 -6.33 1.44 2.54
C TRP A 122 -6.36 2.92 2.96
N LYS A 123 -6.22 3.23 4.27
CA LYS A 123 -5.81 4.57 4.71
C LYS A 123 -4.30 4.62 4.57
N ARG A 124 -3.80 5.02 3.40
CA ARG A 124 -2.40 5.42 3.26
C ARG A 124 -2.25 6.64 4.18
N ASN A 125 -1.70 6.46 5.38
CA ASN A 125 -1.13 7.57 6.14
C ASN A 125 0.12 8.01 5.37
N THR A 126 -0.11 8.68 4.25
CA THR A 126 0.84 9.65 3.74
C THR A 126 0.95 10.73 4.82
N THR A 127 2.09 11.41 4.92
CA THR A 127 2.26 12.60 5.78
C THR A 127 1.21 13.70 5.54
N HIS A 128 0.30 13.52 4.59
CA HIS A 128 -0.67 14.49 4.09
C HIS A 128 -2.13 14.17 4.49
N GLY A 129 -2.42 13.06 5.18
CA GLY A 129 -3.77 12.69 5.65
C GLY A 129 -4.30 11.39 5.01
N PRO A 130 -5.41 10.83 5.52
CA PRO A 130 -5.95 9.57 5.02
C PRO A 130 -6.62 9.79 3.65
N LEU A 131 -6.10 9.13 2.62
CA LEU A 131 -6.88 8.83 1.42
C LEU A 131 -7.68 7.57 1.70
N HIS A 132 -8.98 7.61 1.45
CA HIS A 132 -9.88 6.48 1.70
C HIS A 132 -10.19 5.78 0.38
N LEU A 133 -9.98 4.47 0.32
CA LEU A 133 -10.22 3.65 -0.87
C LEU A 133 -11.64 3.06 -0.84
N TYR A 134 -12.45 3.37 -1.84
CA TYR A 134 -13.80 2.86 -2.01
C TYR A 134 -13.90 2.02 -3.28
N ASN A 135 -14.71 0.97 -3.25
CA ASN A 135 -15.16 0.33 -4.48
C ASN A 135 -16.21 1.22 -5.14
N VAL A 136 -16.14 1.37 -6.46
CA VAL A 136 -17.13 2.10 -7.25
C VAL A 136 -18.22 1.12 -7.65
N TYR A 137 -19.47 1.42 -7.27
CA TYR A 137 -20.63 0.59 -7.62
C TYR A 137 -21.59 1.29 -8.58
N SER A 138 -21.56 2.62 -8.63
CA SER A 138 -22.33 3.43 -9.57
C SER A 138 -21.47 4.52 -10.22
N TRP A 139 -21.96 5.07 -11.32
CA TRP A 139 -21.34 6.22 -11.98
C TRP A 139 -21.34 7.48 -11.10
N GLU A 140 -22.31 7.61 -10.19
CA GLU A 140 -22.39 8.73 -9.23
C GLU A 140 -21.24 8.74 -8.21
N ASP A 141 -20.58 7.60 -7.97
CA ASP A 141 -19.40 7.51 -7.11
C ASP A 141 -18.15 8.15 -7.73
N LEU A 142 -18.19 8.45 -9.03
CA LEU A 142 -17.07 8.97 -9.80
C LEU A 142 -17.05 10.50 -9.79
N HIS A 143 -16.02 11.07 -9.17
CA HIS A 143 -15.84 12.51 -9.09
C HIS A 143 -14.56 12.95 -9.78
N LYS A 144 -14.70 13.92 -10.68
CA LYS A 144 -13.58 14.63 -11.29
C LYS A 144 -12.54 15.02 -10.23
N GLY A 145 -11.25 14.93 -10.57
CA GLY A 145 -10.13 15.19 -9.68
C GLY A 145 -9.79 14.05 -8.71
N SER A 146 -10.64 13.02 -8.58
CA SER A 146 -10.32 11.86 -7.75
C SER A 146 -9.26 10.96 -8.38
N ILE A 147 -8.53 10.22 -7.56
CA ILE A 147 -7.64 9.17 -8.05
C ILE A 147 -8.47 7.90 -8.23
N VAL A 148 -8.49 7.34 -9.43
CA VAL A 148 -9.12 6.05 -9.71
C VAL A 148 -8.05 4.97 -9.91
N GLU A 149 -8.31 3.78 -9.41
CA GLU A 149 -7.53 2.57 -9.66
C GLU A 149 -8.27 1.66 -10.64
N PHE A 150 -7.63 1.36 -11.77
CA PHE A 150 -8.19 0.61 -12.90
C PHE A 150 -7.14 -0.34 -13.51
N THR A 151 -7.59 -1.33 -14.27
CA THR A 151 -6.69 -2.26 -14.97
C THR A 151 -6.23 -1.67 -16.30
N TYR A 152 -4.92 -1.52 -16.49
CA TYR A 152 -4.31 -1.03 -17.72
C TYR A 152 -3.27 -2.03 -18.22
N TYR A 153 -3.47 -2.60 -19.42
CA TYR A 153 -2.69 -3.72 -19.95
C TYR A 153 -2.53 -4.90 -18.97
N GLY A 154 -3.59 -5.23 -18.23
CA GLY A 154 -3.61 -6.35 -17.28
C GLY A 154 -2.91 -6.08 -15.94
N ILE A 155 -2.51 -4.84 -15.67
CA ILE A 155 -1.86 -4.43 -14.43
C ILE A 155 -2.68 -3.31 -13.78
N ASP A 156 -2.80 -3.34 -12.45
CA ASP A 156 -3.43 -2.25 -11.72
C ASP A 156 -2.66 -0.94 -11.91
N HIS A 157 -3.42 0.09 -12.21
CA HIS A 157 -2.92 1.41 -12.56
C HIS A 157 -3.74 2.49 -11.88
N GLN A 158 -3.17 3.69 -11.76
CA GLN A 158 -3.86 4.81 -11.13
C GLN A 158 -3.80 6.05 -11.99
N GLY A 159 -4.87 6.82 -11.99
CA GLY A 159 -4.97 8.07 -12.74
C GLY A 159 -5.88 9.07 -12.06
N ILE A 160 -5.73 10.33 -12.44
CA ILE A 160 -6.66 11.41 -12.07
C ILE A 160 -7.84 11.37 -13.02
N LEU A 161 -9.04 11.17 -12.49
CA LEU A 161 -10.28 11.20 -13.27
C LEU A 161 -10.55 12.63 -13.75
N THR A 162 -10.63 12.83 -15.06
CA THR A 162 -10.87 14.16 -15.66
C THR A 162 -12.29 14.32 -16.19
N GLU A 163 -12.90 13.22 -16.65
CA GLU A 163 -14.24 13.19 -17.23
C GLU A 163 -14.88 11.80 -17.05
N CYS A 164 -16.21 11.78 -17.04
CA CYS A 164 -17.03 10.61 -16.85
C CYS A 164 -18.28 10.72 -17.73
N ASP A 165 -18.52 9.73 -18.58
CA ASP A 165 -19.67 9.65 -19.49
C ASP A 165 -20.41 8.32 -19.22
N GLU A 166 -21.50 8.40 -18.45
CA GLU A 166 -22.30 7.23 -18.07
C GLU A 166 -23.01 6.58 -19.27
N ASP A 167 -23.54 7.40 -20.19
CA ASP A 167 -24.29 6.93 -21.35
C ASP A 167 -23.39 6.11 -22.29
N GLN A 168 -22.15 6.57 -22.50
CA GLN A 168 -21.15 5.84 -23.28
C GLN A 168 -20.36 4.82 -22.48
N ARG A 169 -20.53 4.81 -21.16
CA ARG A 169 -19.80 3.96 -20.22
C ARG A 169 -18.28 4.17 -20.31
N LYS A 170 -17.84 5.42 -20.31
CA LYS A 170 -16.42 5.79 -20.43
C LYS A 170 -15.95 6.67 -19.30
N ILE A 171 -14.67 6.53 -18.96
CA ILE A 171 -13.96 7.50 -18.12
C ILE A 171 -12.75 8.03 -18.86
N THR A 172 -12.39 9.29 -18.64
CA THR A 172 -11.12 9.86 -19.10
C THR A 172 -10.21 10.08 -17.90
N VAL A 173 -8.98 9.58 -17.99
CA VAL A 173 -8.01 9.63 -16.90
C VAL A 173 -6.67 10.15 -17.38
N ILE A 174 -6.01 10.95 -16.54
CA ILE A 174 -4.59 11.30 -16.75
C ILE A 174 -3.74 10.44 -15.84
N HIS A 175 -2.77 9.72 -16.41
CA HIS A 175 -1.94 8.80 -15.67
C HIS A 175 -0.52 8.72 -16.24
N TYR A 176 0.41 8.21 -15.42
CA TYR A 176 1.79 7.97 -15.85
C TYR A 176 1.93 6.53 -16.36
N GLY A 177 1.69 6.37 -17.67
CA GLY A 177 1.60 5.08 -18.35
C GLY A 177 2.60 4.93 -19.49
N THR A 178 2.38 3.92 -20.33
CA THR A 178 3.16 3.68 -21.55
C THR A 178 2.25 3.12 -22.63
N ARG A 179 2.40 3.58 -23.89
CA ARG A 179 1.60 3.11 -25.04
C ARG A 179 2.17 1.81 -25.65
N GLY A 180 2.42 0.83 -24.79
CA GLY A 180 3.02 -0.46 -25.15
C GLY A 180 4.17 -0.87 -24.24
N TYR A 181 4.51 -2.17 -24.28
CA TYR A 181 5.47 -2.77 -23.35
C TYR A 181 6.90 -2.19 -23.41
N PHE A 182 7.29 -1.61 -24.55
CA PHE A 182 8.66 -1.12 -24.79
C PHE A 182 8.75 0.40 -24.97
N SER A 183 7.66 1.14 -24.83
CA SER A 183 7.70 2.60 -24.95
C SER A 183 8.17 3.26 -23.65
N THR A 184 8.82 4.42 -23.78
CA THR A 184 9.12 5.30 -22.66
C THR A 184 7.82 5.69 -21.96
N ARG A 185 7.82 5.64 -20.62
CA ARG A 185 6.66 6.10 -19.84
C ARG A 185 6.48 7.59 -19.98
N THR A 186 5.22 8.00 -20.13
CA THR A 186 4.82 9.38 -20.28
C THR A 186 3.54 9.64 -19.49
N ILE A 187 3.37 10.86 -19.01
CA ILE A 187 2.07 11.29 -18.49
C ILE A 187 1.14 11.45 -19.71
N MET A 188 0.02 10.73 -19.74
CA MET A 188 -0.90 10.69 -20.86
C MET A 188 -2.34 10.78 -20.38
N GLU A 189 -3.21 11.29 -21.25
CA GLU A 189 -4.66 11.27 -21.08
C GLU A 189 -5.22 10.15 -21.97
N ASP A 190 -5.92 9.20 -21.36
CA ASP A 190 -6.54 8.07 -22.03
C ASP A 190 -8.03 8.01 -21.65
N THR A 191 -8.88 7.68 -22.63
CA THR A 191 -10.29 7.38 -22.41
C THR A 191 -10.47 5.86 -22.43
N LEU A 192 -11.13 5.34 -21.39
CA LEU A 192 -11.26 3.92 -21.15
C LEU A 192 -12.74 3.54 -21.12
N ASP A 193 -13.09 2.47 -21.83
CA ASP A 193 -14.39 1.83 -21.70
C ASP A 193 -14.46 1.11 -20.35
N MET A 194 -15.54 1.34 -19.60
CA MET A 194 -15.72 0.85 -18.24
C MET A 194 -17.04 0.09 -18.10
N ASP A 195 -16.93 -1.16 -17.65
CA ASP A 195 -18.07 -1.94 -17.20
C ASP A 195 -18.02 -2.14 -15.69
N LEU A 196 -18.65 -1.24 -14.94
CA LEU A 196 -18.70 -1.30 -13.47
C LEU A 196 -19.31 -2.60 -12.90
N LYS A 197 -20.00 -3.43 -13.72
CA LYS A 197 -20.53 -4.73 -13.26
C LYS A 197 -19.47 -5.84 -13.29
N THR A 198 -18.53 -5.76 -14.23
CA THR A 198 -17.56 -6.84 -14.49
C THR A 198 -16.14 -6.44 -14.17
N GLN A 199 -15.84 -5.13 -14.15
CA GLN A 199 -14.55 -4.57 -13.81
C GLN A 199 -14.58 -4.01 -12.39
N SER A 200 -13.56 -4.35 -11.60
CA SER A 200 -13.36 -3.73 -10.30
C SER A 200 -12.69 -2.36 -10.47
N LEU A 201 -13.48 -1.29 -10.39
CA LEU A 201 -12.98 0.07 -10.31
C LEU A 201 -12.97 0.51 -8.85
N LYS A 202 -11.88 1.15 -8.42
CA LYS A 202 -11.79 1.74 -7.08
C LYS A 202 -11.46 3.22 -7.18
N ILE A 203 -11.90 3.97 -6.19
CA ILE A 203 -11.67 5.41 -6.10
C ILE A 203 -11.06 5.76 -4.76
N TYR A 204 -10.02 6.58 -4.77
CA TYR A 204 -9.51 7.21 -3.57
C TYR A 204 -10.23 8.54 -3.42
N ARG A 205 -11.17 8.60 -2.47
CA ARG A 205 -11.86 9.84 -2.12
C ARG A 205 -11.14 10.51 -0.95
N TYR A 206 -11.33 11.81 -0.91
CA TYR A 206 -10.81 12.65 0.14
C TYR A 206 -11.97 13.31 0.91
N ASP A 207 -11.92 13.23 2.24
CA ASP A 207 -12.97 13.73 3.14
C ASP A 207 -12.83 15.23 3.52
N GLY A 208 -12.23 16.06 2.66
CA GLY A 208 -12.44 17.53 2.69
C GLY A 208 -11.70 18.39 3.73
N GLY A 209 -10.63 17.94 4.38
CA GLY A 209 -9.73 18.82 5.17
C GLY A 209 -8.79 19.76 4.36
N ARG A 210 -8.07 20.65 5.06
CA ARG A 210 -7.31 21.79 4.51
C ARG A 210 -6.01 21.49 3.72
N ARG A 211 -5.70 20.24 3.36
CA ARG A 211 -4.37 19.86 2.81
C ARG A 211 -4.37 19.42 1.34
N TYR A 212 -5.49 19.51 0.64
CA TYR A 212 -5.69 18.91 -0.67
C TYR A 212 -6.10 20.00 -1.64
N ASN A 213 -5.59 19.90 -2.87
CA ASN A 213 -6.03 20.79 -3.94
C ASN A 213 -7.50 20.51 -4.28
N GLU A 214 -8.28 21.55 -4.57
CA GLU A 214 -9.63 21.40 -5.10
C GLU A 214 -9.64 20.56 -6.38
N PRO A 215 -10.71 19.78 -6.66
CA PRO A 215 -10.78 18.89 -7.82
C PRO A 215 -10.34 19.50 -9.16
N ASP A 216 -10.78 20.72 -9.45
CA ASP A 216 -10.41 21.42 -10.69
C ASP A 216 -8.93 21.80 -10.73
N LEU A 217 -8.33 22.13 -9.60
CA LEU A 217 -6.89 22.40 -9.51
C LEU A 217 -6.08 21.11 -9.70
N VAL A 218 -6.54 19.98 -9.15
CA VAL A 218 -5.91 18.66 -9.37
C VAL A 218 -5.92 18.31 -10.86
N VAL A 219 -7.07 18.46 -11.53
CA VAL A 219 -7.18 18.21 -12.97
C VAL A 219 -6.32 19.17 -13.79
N LYS A 220 -6.31 20.47 -13.45
CA LYS A 220 -5.45 21.45 -14.11
C LYS A 220 -3.98 21.06 -14.04
N LYS A 221 -3.49 20.70 -12.85
CA LYS A 221 -2.11 20.25 -12.62
C LYS A 221 -1.78 18.98 -13.41
N ALA A 222 -2.71 18.03 -13.46
CA ALA A 222 -2.54 16.82 -14.25
C ALA A 222 -2.43 17.14 -15.76
N LYS A 223 -3.30 18.02 -16.27
CA LYS A 223 -3.31 18.45 -17.69
C LYS A 223 -2.04 19.18 -18.11
N GLU A 224 -1.52 20.07 -17.27
CA GLU A 224 -0.25 20.79 -17.53
C GLU A 224 0.96 19.87 -17.72
N ARG A 225 0.86 18.61 -17.27
CA ARG A 225 1.94 17.63 -17.31
C ARG A 225 1.79 16.58 -18.40
N VAL A 226 0.69 16.59 -19.16
CA VAL A 226 0.48 15.66 -20.27
C VAL A 226 1.63 15.81 -21.29
N GLY A 227 2.22 14.69 -21.69
CA GLY A 227 3.36 14.62 -22.59
C GLY A 227 4.73 14.60 -21.88
N GLU A 228 4.80 14.86 -20.58
CA GLU A 228 6.04 14.76 -19.81
C GLU A 228 6.60 13.33 -19.88
N ARG A 229 7.88 13.19 -20.24
CA ARG A 229 8.59 11.91 -20.38
C ARG A 229 9.59 11.73 -19.25
N ASN A 230 9.89 10.47 -18.90
CA ASN A 230 10.93 10.12 -17.93
C ASN A 230 10.76 10.82 -16.57
N TRP A 231 9.52 10.96 -16.12
CA TRP A 231 9.23 11.64 -14.87
C TRP A 231 9.90 10.90 -13.68
N LYS A 232 10.77 11.63 -12.97
CA LYS A 232 11.77 11.05 -12.05
C LYS A 232 11.26 10.84 -10.61
N ALA A 233 10.19 11.50 -10.20
CA ALA A 233 9.75 11.45 -8.81
C ALA A 233 8.92 10.19 -8.53
N GLY A 234 9.58 9.08 -8.18
CA GLY A 234 8.91 7.85 -7.76
C GLY A 234 8.53 6.88 -8.89
N ASN A 235 8.53 7.33 -10.15
CA ASN A 235 8.37 6.51 -11.36
C ASN A 235 7.14 5.56 -11.34
N ARG A 236 6.09 5.92 -10.59
CA ARG A 236 4.82 5.17 -10.47
C ARG A 236 3.64 6.11 -10.67
N SER A 237 2.59 5.63 -11.35
CA SER A 237 1.29 6.30 -11.50
C SER A 237 0.77 6.94 -10.21
N TRP A 238 0.88 6.21 -9.11
CA TRP A 238 0.47 6.69 -7.80
C TRP A 238 1.19 7.97 -7.36
N ASP A 239 2.51 8.00 -7.49
CA ASP A 239 3.30 9.13 -7.02
C ASP A 239 2.94 10.40 -7.84
N PHE A 240 2.55 10.23 -9.12
CA PHE A 240 2.12 11.32 -9.99
C PHE A 240 0.79 11.89 -9.51
N CYS A 241 -0.16 11.00 -9.20
CA CYS A 241 -1.46 11.39 -8.67
C CYS A 241 -1.29 12.17 -7.35
N LEU A 242 -0.41 11.71 -6.45
CA LEU A 242 -0.12 12.40 -5.21
C LEU A 242 0.51 13.78 -5.40
N GLN A 243 1.35 13.96 -6.42
CA GLN A 243 1.91 15.27 -6.74
C GLN A 243 0.81 16.28 -7.13
N CYS A 244 -0.13 15.85 -7.97
CA CYS A 244 -1.25 16.69 -8.36
C CYS A 244 -2.17 17.02 -7.17
N LEU A 245 -2.31 16.06 -6.24
CA LEU A 245 -3.23 16.19 -5.12
C LEU A 245 -2.71 17.09 -3.98
N PHE A 246 -1.42 16.97 -3.66
CA PHE A 246 -0.88 17.54 -2.41
C PHE A 246 0.05 18.73 -2.58
N PHE A 247 0.75 18.82 -3.70
CA PHE A 247 1.79 19.83 -3.84
C PHE A 247 1.21 21.08 -4.49
N PRO A 248 1.52 22.28 -3.98
CA PRO A 248 1.07 23.55 -4.55
C PRO A 248 1.59 23.76 -5.97
#